data_AF-A0A285I1P5-F1
#
_entry.id   AF-A0A285I1P5-F1
#
_cell.length_a   1.000
_cell.length_b   1.000
_cell.length_c   1.000
_cell.angle_alpha   90.00
_cell.angle_beta   90.00
_cell.angle_gamma   90.00
#
_symmetry.space_group_name_H-M   'P 1'
#
loop_
_entity.id
_entity.type
_entity.pdbx_description
1 polymer ?
#
loop_
_entity_poly.entity_id
_entity_poly.type
_entity_poly.pdbx_seq_one_letter_code
_entity_poly.pdbx_strand_id
1 'polypeptide(L)'
;MGLLSGLVNVAKTVVKKIISNPFPFPGPGGPLPSPVPWPNPGGTLKKVLDMIFGSGKKNDELAEDTGNTDSYDMNNAELNETIHINKILDEYKRRIEDKIDLLEESCINESQEYFNYLIDEMDKMEEKYNIKINTRRFKRYIKDIEKEIRGSSKRHISRRVSLADNECREILAMSKGERKKSRMKEFAKEVIKETLFELSDSIKVITEEQQDYLDDIFNDKIDEIIKNNKKKLSEVEEIEELIDSNRKDYEMKKSEINLTIDICQLAVKEIKL
;
A
#
# COMPACT_ATOMS: atom_id res chain seq x y z
N MET A 1 4.35 -43.16 -2.83
CA MET A 1 3.66 -42.48 -3.96
C MET A 1 2.32 -41.82 -3.58
N GLY A 2 1.47 -42.43 -2.73
CA GLY A 2 0.16 -41.83 -2.37
C GLY A 2 0.17 -40.68 -1.35
N LEU A 3 1.12 -40.64 -0.42
CA LEU A 3 1.22 -39.60 0.63
C LEU A 3 1.72 -38.24 0.08
N LEU A 4 2.62 -38.28 -0.89
CA LEU A 4 3.16 -37.09 -1.57
C LEU A 4 2.11 -36.37 -2.43
N SER A 5 1.19 -37.10 -3.08
CA SER A 5 0.10 -36.45 -3.84
C SER A 5 -0.95 -35.83 -2.90
N GLY A 6 -1.18 -36.43 -1.73
CA GLY A 6 -2.06 -35.91 -0.69
C GLY A 6 -1.56 -34.59 -0.10
N LEU A 7 -0.29 -34.51 0.32
CA LEU A 7 0.30 -33.30 0.89
C LEU A 7 0.42 -32.16 -0.13
N VAL A 8 0.77 -32.46 -1.38
CA VAL A 8 0.81 -31.46 -2.46
C VAL A 8 -0.58 -30.96 -2.82
N ASN A 9 -1.60 -31.81 -2.78
CA ASN A 9 -3.00 -31.39 -2.98
C ASN A 9 -3.54 -30.58 -1.79
N VAL A 10 -3.14 -30.88 -0.56
CA VAL A 10 -3.50 -30.07 0.62
C VAL A 10 -2.83 -28.69 0.54
N ALA A 11 -1.53 -28.63 0.22
CA ALA A 11 -0.82 -27.37 0.04
C ALA A 11 -1.40 -26.54 -1.13
N LYS A 12 -1.69 -27.17 -2.27
CA LYS A 12 -2.37 -26.49 -3.40
C LYS A 12 -3.78 -26.05 -3.06
N THR A 13 -4.52 -26.82 -2.27
CA THR A 13 -5.87 -26.43 -1.81
C THR A 13 -5.80 -25.27 -0.83
N VAL A 14 -4.85 -25.26 0.09
CA VAL A 14 -4.62 -24.16 1.03
C VAL A 14 -4.18 -22.89 0.30
N VAL A 15 -3.23 -22.99 -0.64
CA VAL A 15 -2.78 -21.88 -1.48
C VAL A 15 -3.89 -21.38 -2.39
N LYS A 16 -4.67 -22.26 -3.03
CA LYS A 16 -5.83 -21.87 -3.84
C LYS A 16 -6.92 -21.23 -2.99
N LYS A 17 -7.04 -21.60 -1.71
CA LYS A 17 -7.99 -21.00 -0.74
C LYS A 17 -7.48 -19.67 -0.16
N ILE A 18 -6.18 -19.40 -0.21
CA ILE A 18 -5.56 -18.10 0.10
C ILE A 18 -5.63 -17.15 -1.11
N ILE A 19 -5.46 -17.68 -2.32
CA ILE A 19 -5.54 -16.91 -3.59
C ILE A 19 -7.00 -16.64 -3.99
N SER A 20 -7.93 -17.56 -3.75
CA SER A 20 -9.36 -17.37 -4.04
C SER A 20 -10.10 -16.59 -2.94
N ASN A 21 -9.41 -16.26 -1.85
CA ASN A 21 -9.93 -15.56 -0.68
C ASN A 21 -8.77 -14.73 -0.09
N PRO A 22 -8.50 -13.52 -0.60
CA PRO A 22 -7.42 -12.70 -0.10
C PRO A 22 -7.77 -12.31 1.34
N PHE A 23 -7.02 -12.87 2.28
CA PHE A 23 -7.19 -12.80 3.75
C PHE A 23 -8.33 -13.63 4.38
N PRO A 24 -8.04 -14.65 5.22
CA PRO A 24 -8.70 -14.75 6.51
C PRO A 24 -8.07 -13.65 7.39
N PHE A 25 -8.79 -12.83 8.13
CA PHE A 25 -9.36 -13.20 9.42
C PHE A 25 -10.43 -12.18 9.84
N PRO A 26 -11.51 -12.68 10.44
CA PRO A 26 -11.74 -12.36 11.84
C PRO A 26 -11.80 -13.63 12.68
N GLY A 27 -11.40 -13.54 13.95
CA GLY A 27 -11.84 -14.50 14.96
C GLY A 27 -13.38 -14.56 15.03
N PRO A 28 -13.94 -15.66 15.57
CA PRO A 28 -15.32 -16.04 15.34
C PRO A 28 -16.29 -14.98 15.88
N GLY A 29 -16.95 -14.26 14.96
CA GLY A 29 -18.11 -13.41 15.27
C GLY A 29 -17.96 -11.91 14.99
N GLY A 30 -16.76 -11.41 14.66
CA GLY A 30 -16.59 -10.02 14.23
C GLY A 30 -16.76 -9.88 12.71
N PRO A 31 -17.49 -8.88 12.19
CA PRO A 31 -17.39 -8.55 10.77
C PRO A 31 -15.95 -8.15 10.46
N LEU A 32 -15.46 -8.54 9.27
CA LEU A 32 -14.26 -7.95 8.70
C LEU A 32 -14.37 -6.42 8.83
N PRO A 33 -13.30 -5.69 9.19
CA PRO A 33 -13.23 -4.30 8.76
C PRO A 33 -13.44 -4.37 7.26
N SER A 34 -14.46 -3.69 6.74
CA SER A 34 -14.61 -3.53 5.29
C SER A 34 -13.25 -3.19 4.69
N PRO A 35 -12.97 -3.56 3.41
CA PRO A 35 -11.90 -2.91 2.67
C PRO A 35 -12.00 -1.44 3.05
N VAL A 36 -10.94 -0.89 3.67
CA VAL A 36 -10.99 0.45 4.28
C VAL A 36 -11.79 1.30 3.30
N PRO A 37 -12.92 1.90 3.70
CA PRO A 37 -13.70 2.70 2.78
C PRO A 37 -12.77 3.82 2.37
N TRP A 38 -12.05 3.60 1.27
CA TRP A 38 -11.19 4.56 0.65
C TRP A 38 -12.04 5.80 0.52
N PRO A 39 -11.50 6.99 0.83
CA PRO A 39 -12.24 8.22 0.70
C PRO A 39 -12.96 8.17 -0.63
N ASN A 40 -14.29 7.99 -0.61
CA ASN A 40 -15.08 7.88 -1.81
C ASN A 40 -14.68 9.12 -2.61
N PRO A 41 -14.02 8.98 -3.79
CA PRO A 41 -13.41 10.14 -4.42
C PRO A 41 -14.45 11.22 -4.64
N GLY A 42 -15.69 10.83 -4.94
CA GLY A 42 -16.82 11.76 -5.06
C GLY A 42 -17.33 12.36 -3.74
N GLY A 43 -17.27 11.63 -2.63
CA GLY A 43 -17.68 12.11 -1.29
C GLY A 43 -16.65 13.04 -0.64
N THR A 44 -15.37 12.73 -0.80
CA THR A 44 -14.24 13.57 -0.35
C THR A 44 -14.09 14.78 -1.27
N LEU A 45 -14.23 14.62 -2.59
CA LEU A 45 -14.28 15.74 -3.56
C LEU A 45 -15.39 16.72 -3.22
N LYS A 46 -16.60 16.25 -2.91
CA LYS A 46 -17.70 17.13 -2.52
C LYS A 46 -17.40 17.89 -1.22
N LYS A 47 -16.87 17.22 -0.20
CA LYS A 47 -16.46 17.86 1.06
C LYS A 47 -15.33 18.86 0.88
N VAL A 48 -14.34 18.56 0.03
CA VAL A 48 -13.23 19.46 -0.29
C VAL A 48 -13.73 20.65 -1.09
N LEU A 49 -14.59 20.43 -2.08
CA LEU A 49 -15.25 21.52 -2.81
C LEU A 49 -16.14 22.34 -1.88
N ASP A 50 -16.83 21.75 -0.90
CA ASP A 50 -17.63 22.46 0.09
C ASP A 50 -16.76 23.18 1.15
N MET A 51 -15.57 22.68 1.47
CA MET A 51 -14.61 23.35 2.35
C MET A 51 -13.91 24.51 1.64
N ILE A 52 -13.62 24.33 0.35
CA ILE A 52 -13.01 25.36 -0.50
C ILE A 52 -14.05 26.40 -0.91
N PHE A 53 -15.30 26.02 -1.22
CA PHE A 53 -16.33 26.88 -1.83
C PHE A 53 -17.68 26.93 -1.10
N GLY A 54 -17.94 26.07 -0.13
CA GLY A 54 -19.26 25.90 0.52
C GLY A 54 -19.50 26.74 1.78
N SER A 55 -18.59 27.65 2.18
CA SER A 55 -18.81 28.52 3.35
C SER A 55 -18.11 29.88 3.24
N GLY A 56 -18.88 30.93 2.90
CA GLY A 56 -18.78 32.29 3.48
C GLY A 56 -17.56 33.20 3.22
N LYS A 57 -17.82 34.35 2.57
CA LYS A 57 -17.09 35.65 2.56
C LYS A 57 -15.65 35.72 2.02
N LYS A 58 -14.72 34.81 2.38
CA LYS A 58 -13.28 34.97 2.03
C LYS A 58 -12.89 34.58 0.59
N ASN A 59 -13.73 33.80 -0.10
CA ASN A 59 -13.47 33.41 -1.50
C ASN A 59 -14.11 34.37 -2.52
N ASP A 60 -15.12 35.13 -2.09
CA ASP A 60 -15.65 36.21 -2.94
C ASP A 60 -14.57 37.25 -3.18
N GLU A 61 -13.77 37.59 -2.15
CA GLU A 61 -12.61 38.51 -2.22
C GLU A 61 -11.58 38.10 -3.29
N LEU A 62 -11.26 36.81 -3.45
CA LEU A 62 -10.25 36.33 -4.42
C LEU A 62 -10.64 36.60 -5.89
N ALA A 63 -11.89 36.31 -6.22
CA ALA A 63 -12.42 36.58 -7.54
C ALA A 63 -12.80 38.05 -7.70
N GLU A 64 -12.99 38.77 -6.60
CA GLU A 64 -13.25 40.22 -6.57
C GLU A 64 -11.99 41.01 -6.88
N ASP A 65 -10.85 40.68 -6.27
CA ASP A 65 -9.55 41.31 -6.55
C ASP A 65 -9.19 41.12 -8.02
N THR A 66 -9.34 39.90 -8.55
CA THR A 66 -9.07 39.62 -9.97
C THR A 66 -10.17 40.17 -10.89
N GLY A 67 -11.44 40.15 -10.48
CA GLY A 67 -12.58 40.66 -11.24
C GLY A 67 -12.63 42.19 -11.36
N ASN A 68 -12.01 42.89 -10.40
CA ASN A 68 -11.88 44.34 -10.36
C ASN A 68 -10.65 44.85 -11.11
N THR A 69 -9.71 43.97 -11.49
CA THR A 69 -8.60 44.36 -12.37
C THR A 69 -9.09 44.72 -13.76
N ASP A 70 -8.49 45.76 -14.34
CA ASP A 70 -8.71 46.12 -15.73
C ASP A 70 -8.33 44.95 -16.67
N SER A 71 -8.78 45.05 -17.92
CA SER A 71 -8.45 44.05 -18.95
C SER A 71 -6.93 44.03 -19.15
N TYR A 72 -6.34 42.83 -19.11
CA TYR A 72 -4.91 42.64 -19.28
C TYR A 72 -4.62 41.94 -20.61
N ASP A 73 -3.88 42.61 -21.49
CA ASP A 73 -3.38 42.03 -22.74
C ASP A 73 -1.85 41.84 -22.65
N MET A 74 -1.43 40.59 -22.57
CA MET A 74 -0.01 40.22 -22.44
C MET A 74 0.88 40.79 -23.54
N ASN A 75 0.36 41.04 -24.75
CA ASN A 75 1.16 41.53 -25.87
C ASN A 75 1.36 43.05 -25.87
N ASN A 76 0.47 43.77 -25.16
CA ASN A 76 0.42 45.24 -25.18
C ASN A 76 0.56 45.87 -23.77
N ALA A 77 0.59 45.06 -22.71
CA ALA A 77 0.67 45.51 -21.33
C ALA A 77 2.03 46.15 -21.00
N GLU A 78 2.00 47.17 -20.15
CA GLU A 78 3.20 47.75 -19.58
C GLU A 78 3.85 46.80 -18.56
N LEU A 79 5.15 47.00 -18.33
CA LEU A 79 5.89 46.19 -17.36
C LEU A 79 5.27 46.24 -15.95
N ASN A 80 4.78 47.41 -15.53
CA ASN A 80 4.17 47.60 -14.22
C ASN A 80 2.82 46.86 -14.10
N GLU A 81 2.04 46.82 -15.18
CA GLU A 81 0.78 46.07 -15.24
C GLU A 81 1.04 44.57 -15.15
N THR A 82 2.07 44.08 -15.85
CA THR A 82 2.51 42.69 -15.80
C THR A 82 2.99 42.29 -14.40
N ILE A 83 3.74 43.16 -13.71
CA ILE A 83 4.16 42.93 -12.32
C ILE A 83 2.94 42.88 -11.39
N HIS A 84 1.97 43.78 -11.58
CA HIS A 84 0.76 43.82 -10.76
C HIS A 84 -0.08 42.55 -10.92
N ILE A 85 -0.34 42.12 -12.16
CA ILE A 85 -1.09 40.89 -12.43
C ILE A 85 -0.37 39.66 -11.88
N ASN A 86 0.95 39.56 -12.02
CA ASN A 86 1.70 38.44 -11.42
C ASN A 86 1.56 38.39 -9.89
N LYS A 87 1.57 39.54 -9.20
CA LYS A 87 1.31 39.59 -7.75
C LYS A 87 -0.08 39.07 -7.40
N ILE A 88 -1.10 39.47 -8.16
CA ILE A 88 -2.48 39.00 -7.96
C ILE A 88 -2.56 37.49 -8.18
N LEU A 89 -1.96 36.97 -9.25
CA LEU A 89 -1.92 35.52 -9.52
C LEU A 89 -1.16 34.75 -8.44
N ASP A 90 -0.06 35.30 -7.90
CA ASP A 90 0.70 34.64 -6.84
C ASP A 90 -0.06 34.63 -5.50
N GLU A 91 -0.75 35.71 -5.16
CA GLU A 91 -1.66 35.73 -4.01
C GLU A 91 -2.82 34.75 -4.21
N TYR A 92 -3.36 34.68 -5.43
CA TYR A 92 -4.43 33.75 -5.80
C TYR A 92 -3.98 32.28 -5.65
N LYS A 93 -2.80 31.93 -6.15
CA LYS A 93 -2.18 30.61 -5.96
C LYS A 93 -2.08 30.25 -4.50
N ARG A 94 -1.45 31.11 -3.68
CA ARG A 94 -1.21 30.83 -2.25
C ARG A 94 -2.49 30.47 -1.51
N ARG A 95 -3.58 31.19 -1.76
CA ARG A 95 -4.86 30.92 -1.07
C ARG A 95 -5.52 29.60 -1.51
N ILE A 96 -5.26 29.13 -2.73
CA ILE A 96 -5.70 27.80 -3.20
C ILE A 96 -4.77 26.72 -2.65
N GLU A 97 -3.46 26.96 -2.69
CA GLU A 97 -2.41 26.06 -2.18
C GLU A 97 -2.64 25.74 -0.70
N ASP A 98 -2.85 26.73 0.17
CA ASP A 98 -3.05 26.50 1.62
C ASP A 98 -4.16 25.48 1.93
N LYS A 99 -5.25 25.48 1.15
CA LYS A 99 -6.37 24.55 1.35
C LYS A 99 -6.11 23.16 0.78
N ILE A 100 -5.34 23.10 -0.29
CA ILE A 100 -4.95 21.85 -0.93
C ILE A 100 -3.83 21.17 -0.14
N ASP A 101 -2.92 21.92 0.47
CA ASP A 101 -1.89 21.41 1.36
C ASP A 101 -2.51 20.68 2.56
N LEU A 102 -3.58 21.24 3.14
CA LEU A 102 -4.35 20.57 4.20
C LEU A 102 -4.96 19.23 3.74
N LEU A 103 -5.36 19.14 2.47
CA LEU A 103 -5.87 17.90 1.91
C LEU A 103 -4.74 16.89 1.66
N GLU A 104 -3.63 17.32 1.06
CA GLU A 104 -2.46 16.47 0.88
C GLU A 104 -2.00 15.90 2.23
N GLU A 105 -1.94 16.72 3.28
CA GLU A 105 -1.64 16.28 4.63
C GLU A 105 -2.66 15.27 5.18
N SER A 106 -3.96 15.48 4.96
CA SER A 106 -4.99 14.52 5.36
C SER A 106 -4.83 13.18 4.63
N CYS A 107 -4.57 13.20 3.32
CA CYS A 107 -4.32 11.99 2.53
C CYS A 107 -3.07 11.25 2.99
N ILE A 108 -1.99 11.99 3.28
CA ILE A 108 -0.75 11.42 3.84
C ILE A 108 -1.03 10.75 5.19
N ASN A 109 -1.74 11.43 6.09
CA ASN A 109 -2.03 10.89 7.43
C ASN A 109 -2.89 9.63 7.36
N GLU A 110 -3.97 9.62 6.56
CA GLU A 110 -4.82 8.43 6.37
C GLU A 110 -4.02 7.26 5.77
N SER A 111 -3.15 7.57 4.81
CA SER A 111 -2.26 6.57 4.19
C SER A 111 -1.27 6.01 5.21
N GLN A 112 -0.65 6.85 6.04
CA GLN A 112 0.25 6.44 7.13
C GLN A 112 -0.43 5.54 8.17
N GLU A 113 -1.66 5.88 8.58
CA GLU A 113 -2.42 5.05 9.52
C GLU A 113 -2.64 3.64 8.97
N TYR A 114 -3.05 3.53 7.69
CA TYR A 114 -3.22 2.25 7.01
C TYR A 114 -1.90 1.46 6.95
N PHE A 115 -0.80 2.11 6.62
CA PHE A 115 0.50 1.46 6.55
C PHE A 115 1.03 0.99 7.90
N ASN A 116 0.85 1.80 8.94
CA ASN A 116 1.24 1.43 10.29
C ASN A 116 0.44 0.20 10.75
N TYR A 117 -0.85 0.12 10.40
CA TYR A 117 -1.66 -1.07 10.63
C TYR A 117 -1.11 -2.31 9.90
N LEU A 118 -0.76 -2.19 8.61
CA LEU A 118 -0.17 -3.31 7.87
C LEU A 118 1.17 -3.79 8.47
N ILE A 119 2.03 -2.86 8.89
CA ILE A 119 3.30 -3.19 9.56
C ILE A 119 3.02 -3.91 10.89
N ASP A 120 2.07 -3.43 11.69
CA ASP A 120 1.69 -4.06 12.96
C ASP A 120 1.17 -5.49 12.76
N GLU A 121 0.36 -5.73 11.72
CA GLU A 121 -0.08 -7.08 11.35
C GLU A 121 1.07 -7.97 10.88
N MET A 122 2.03 -7.44 10.13
CA MET A 122 3.24 -8.17 9.74
C MET A 122 4.07 -8.55 10.98
N ASP A 123 4.27 -7.62 11.91
CA ASP A 123 5.03 -7.84 13.15
C ASP A 123 4.35 -8.91 14.04
N LYS A 124 3.01 -8.90 14.14
CA LYS A 124 2.24 -9.97 14.83
C LYS A 124 2.42 -11.34 14.15
N MET A 125 2.47 -11.38 12.83
CA MET A 125 2.72 -12.62 12.08
C MET A 125 4.16 -13.12 12.30
N GLU A 126 5.13 -12.22 12.37
CA GLU A 126 6.51 -12.56 12.73
C GLU A 126 6.58 -13.26 14.09
N GLU A 127 5.93 -12.68 15.11
CA GLU A 127 5.90 -13.22 16.47
C GLU A 127 5.18 -14.58 16.52
N LYS A 128 3.98 -14.66 15.93
CA LYS A 128 3.13 -15.85 15.99
C LYS A 128 3.73 -17.06 15.27
N TYR A 129 4.36 -16.84 14.12
CA TYR A 129 4.90 -17.91 13.28
C TYR A 129 6.41 -18.05 13.37
N ASN A 130 7.07 -17.22 14.20
CA ASN A 130 8.53 -17.13 14.31
C ASN A 130 9.20 -16.99 12.92
N ILE A 131 8.60 -16.15 12.07
CA ILE A 131 9.08 -15.83 10.73
C ILE A 131 9.68 -14.43 10.74
N LYS A 132 10.69 -14.19 9.90
CA LYS A 132 11.25 -12.85 9.72
C LYS A 132 10.89 -12.33 8.33
N ILE A 133 10.10 -11.27 8.30
CA ILE A 133 9.63 -10.53 7.13
C ILE A 133 10.41 -9.22 7.03
N ASN A 134 11.02 -8.95 5.88
CA ASN A 134 11.83 -7.75 5.72
C ASN A 134 10.96 -6.51 5.43
N THR A 135 10.44 -5.87 6.48
CA THR A 135 9.62 -4.64 6.38
C THR A 135 10.41 -3.39 6.02
N ARG A 136 11.75 -3.44 5.91
CA ARG A 136 12.59 -2.25 5.65
C ARG A 136 12.29 -1.61 4.30
N ARG A 137 12.10 -2.42 3.27
CA ARG A 137 11.78 -1.92 1.93
C ARG A 137 10.36 -1.36 1.86
N PHE A 138 9.41 -2.00 2.54
CA PHE A 138 8.04 -1.49 2.70
C PHE A 138 8.02 -0.11 3.38
N LYS A 139 8.74 0.04 4.50
CA LYS A 139 8.93 1.32 5.21
C LYS A 139 9.58 2.41 4.36
N ARG A 140 10.47 2.05 3.44
CA ARG A 140 11.08 3.02 2.52
C ARG A 140 10.09 3.46 1.44
N TYR A 141 9.32 2.51 0.91
CA TYR A 141 8.32 2.77 -0.12
C TYR A 141 7.24 3.75 0.37
N ILE A 142 6.77 3.58 1.61
CA ILE A 142 5.85 4.53 2.28
C ILE A 142 6.40 5.98 2.24
N LYS A 143 7.69 6.17 2.49
CA LYS A 143 8.31 7.50 2.45
C LYS A 143 8.43 8.08 1.04
N ASP A 144 8.51 7.23 0.04
CA ASP A 144 8.61 7.68 -1.35
C ASP A 144 7.21 8.14 -1.84
N ILE A 145 6.13 7.45 -1.43
CA ILE A 145 4.73 7.87 -1.61
C ILE A 145 4.47 9.26 -1.04
N GLU A 146 4.88 9.49 0.21
CA GLU A 146 4.69 10.79 0.87
C GLU A 146 5.32 11.94 0.08
N LYS A 147 6.46 11.68 -0.57
CA LYS A 147 7.14 12.68 -1.40
C LYS A 147 6.44 12.90 -2.74
N GLU A 148 5.83 11.86 -3.31
CA GLU A 148 5.11 11.98 -4.58
C GLU A 148 3.79 12.74 -4.39
N ILE A 149 3.07 12.47 -3.31
CA ILE A 149 1.86 13.21 -2.96
C ILE A 149 2.21 14.67 -2.65
N ARG A 150 3.22 14.91 -1.80
CA ARG A 150 3.57 16.24 -1.32
C ARG A 150 4.06 17.14 -2.46
N GLY A 151 3.31 18.22 -2.70
CA GLY A 151 3.68 19.26 -3.67
C GLY A 151 3.40 18.90 -5.13
N SER A 152 2.77 17.75 -5.40
CA SER A 152 2.20 17.44 -6.71
C SER A 152 1.15 18.48 -7.09
N SER A 153 0.28 18.81 -6.13
CA SER A 153 -0.83 19.74 -6.35
C SER A 153 -0.35 21.17 -6.54
N LYS A 154 0.65 21.61 -5.74
CA LYS A 154 1.28 22.93 -5.87
C LYS A 154 1.84 23.16 -7.28
N ARG A 155 2.47 22.14 -7.86
CA ARG A 155 3.02 22.18 -9.22
C ARG A 155 1.91 22.34 -10.26
N HIS A 156 0.81 21.60 -10.10
CA HIS A 156 -0.35 21.70 -10.99
C HIS A 156 -1.00 23.09 -10.95
N ILE A 157 -1.30 23.60 -9.75
CA ILE A 157 -1.89 24.93 -9.53
C ILE A 157 -0.98 26.02 -10.10
N SER A 158 0.32 25.96 -9.82
CA SER A 158 1.30 26.93 -10.32
C SER A 158 1.35 27.00 -11.86
N ARG A 159 1.13 25.86 -12.54
CA ARG A 159 1.09 25.79 -14.00
C ARG A 159 -0.19 26.41 -14.55
N ARG A 160 -1.36 26.06 -14.00
CA ARG A 160 -2.67 26.52 -14.47
C ARG A 160 -2.92 27.99 -14.14
N VAL A 161 -2.57 28.44 -12.93
CA VAL A 161 -2.74 29.84 -12.52
C VAL A 161 -1.50 30.63 -12.96
N SER A 162 -1.27 30.79 -14.26
CA SER A 162 -0.10 31.51 -14.76
C SER A 162 -0.40 32.28 -16.04
N LEU A 163 0.43 33.28 -16.35
CA LEU A 163 0.37 33.98 -17.63
C LEU A 163 0.71 33.07 -18.83
N ALA A 164 1.24 31.88 -18.59
CA ALA A 164 1.48 30.89 -19.64
C ALA A 164 0.24 30.05 -19.96
N ASP A 165 -0.74 30.00 -19.05
CA ASP A 165 -1.98 29.26 -19.25
C ASP A 165 -2.96 30.05 -20.13
N ASN A 166 -3.48 29.39 -21.17
CA ASN A 166 -4.35 30.04 -22.15
C ASN A 166 -5.67 30.50 -21.53
N GLU A 167 -6.29 29.65 -20.72
CA GLU A 167 -7.59 29.94 -20.11
C GLU A 167 -7.45 31.05 -19.06
N CYS A 168 -6.39 31.02 -18.25
CA CYS A 168 -6.06 32.08 -17.31
C CYS A 168 -5.88 33.42 -18.03
N ARG A 169 -5.15 33.44 -19.17
CA ARG A 169 -4.99 34.65 -19.99
C ARG A 169 -6.30 35.16 -20.57
N GLU A 170 -7.13 34.28 -21.10
CA GLU A 170 -8.44 34.65 -21.65
C GLU A 170 -9.32 35.33 -20.60
N ILE A 171 -9.29 34.84 -19.36
CA ILE A 171 -10.04 35.44 -18.25
C ILE A 171 -9.46 36.81 -17.86
N LEU A 172 -8.13 36.93 -17.81
CA LEU A 172 -7.46 38.20 -17.50
C LEU A 172 -7.73 39.29 -18.55
N ALA A 173 -7.88 38.90 -19.82
CA ALA A 173 -8.22 39.79 -20.92
C ALA A 173 -9.68 40.28 -20.89
N MET A 174 -10.57 39.66 -20.10
CA MET A 174 -11.94 40.12 -19.96
C MET A 174 -12.02 41.51 -19.33
N SER A 175 -13.05 42.27 -19.70
CA SER A 175 -13.36 43.54 -19.05
C SER A 175 -13.70 43.34 -17.58
N LYS A 176 -13.32 44.31 -16.74
CA LYS A 176 -13.62 44.30 -15.32
C LYS A 176 -15.12 44.19 -15.04
N GLY A 177 -15.46 43.51 -13.96
CA GLY A 177 -16.83 43.37 -13.48
C GLY A 177 -17.26 41.91 -13.24
N GLU A 178 -18.56 41.74 -13.00
CA GLU A 178 -19.11 40.50 -12.43
C GLU A 178 -18.90 39.26 -13.32
N ARG A 179 -18.83 39.46 -14.65
CA ARG A 179 -18.58 38.37 -15.59
C ARG A 179 -17.17 37.81 -15.46
N LYS A 180 -16.16 38.68 -15.29
CA LYS A 180 -14.76 38.28 -15.07
C LYS A 180 -14.60 37.59 -13.70
N LYS A 181 -15.24 38.14 -12.67
CA LYS A 181 -15.33 37.53 -11.33
C LYS A 181 -15.92 36.11 -11.39
N SER A 182 -17.06 35.96 -12.07
CA SER A 182 -17.73 34.66 -12.21
C SER A 182 -16.87 33.63 -12.95
N ARG A 183 -16.22 34.04 -14.05
CA ARG A 183 -15.36 33.12 -14.81
C ARG A 183 -14.10 32.74 -14.05
N MET A 184 -13.50 33.66 -13.29
CA MET A 184 -12.36 33.34 -12.41
C MET A 184 -12.75 32.34 -11.30
N LYS A 185 -13.95 32.45 -10.72
CA LYS A 185 -14.46 31.46 -9.75
C LYS A 185 -14.64 30.07 -10.36
N GLU A 186 -15.18 30.01 -11.58
CA GLU A 186 -15.37 28.76 -12.31
C GLU A 186 -14.02 28.11 -12.64
N PHE A 187 -13.08 28.89 -13.16
CA PHE A 187 -11.72 28.45 -13.41
C PHE A 187 -11.04 27.91 -12.14
N ALA A 188 -11.21 28.57 -10.99
CA ALA A 188 -10.71 28.07 -9.71
C ALA A 188 -11.23 26.66 -9.41
N LYS A 189 -12.54 26.44 -9.61
CA LYS A 189 -13.18 25.14 -9.36
C LYS A 189 -12.63 24.08 -10.30
N GLU A 190 -12.40 24.42 -11.56
CA GLU A 190 -11.85 23.52 -12.56
C GLU A 190 -10.41 23.13 -12.23
N VAL A 191 -9.53 24.10 -11.95
CA VAL A 191 -8.14 23.84 -11.56
C VAL A 191 -8.07 22.96 -10.33
N ILE A 192 -8.90 23.22 -9.32
CA ILE A 192 -8.93 22.41 -8.10
C ILE A 192 -9.44 21.00 -8.40
N LYS A 193 -10.50 20.87 -9.21
CA LYS A 193 -11.03 19.56 -9.62
C LYS A 193 -9.96 18.76 -10.37
N GLU A 194 -9.28 19.34 -11.34
CA GLU A 194 -8.15 18.71 -12.07
C GLU A 194 -7.05 18.24 -11.11
N THR A 195 -6.64 19.13 -10.19
CA THR A 195 -5.61 18.83 -9.19
C THR A 195 -6.00 17.64 -8.30
N LEU A 196 -7.27 17.57 -7.89
CA LEU A 196 -7.79 16.46 -7.08
C LEU A 196 -7.87 15.15 -7.87
N PHE A 197 -8.18 15.22 -9.17
CA PHE A 197 -8.13 14.05 -10.04
C PHE A 197 -6.70 13.53 -10.20
N GLU A 198 -5.72 14.41 -10.44
CA GLU A 198 -4.31 14.02 -10.53
C GLU A 198 -3.80 13.41 -9.21
N LEU A 199 -4.16 14.01 -8.06
CA LEU A 199 -3.83 13.45 -6.75
C LEU A 199 -4.47 12.08 -6.54
N SER A 200 -5.75 11.92 -6.89
CA SER A 200 -6.46 10.64 -6.77
C SER A 200 -5.86 9.55 -7.67
N ASP A 201 -5.45 9.91 -8.89
CA ASP A 201 -4.83 8.96 -9.83
C ASP A 201 -3.45 8.54 -9.33
N SER A 202 -2.66 9.50 -8.82
CA SER A 202 -1.35 9.24 -8.20
C SER A 202 -1.50 8.27 -7.02
N ILE A 203 -2.45 8.52 -6.11
CA ILE A 203 -2.73 7.63 -4.97
C ILE A 203 -3.14 6.23 -5.43
N LYS A 204 -3.91 6.13 -6.52
CA LYS A 204 -4.35 4.85 -7.07
C LYS A 204 -3.16 4.04 -7.61
N VAL A 205 -2.33 4.63 -8.46
CA VAL A 205 -1.12 3.99 -9.00
C VAL A 205 -0.22 3.51 -7.86
N ILE A 206 0.02 4.41 -6.90
CA ILE A 206 0.78 4.13 -5.69
C ILE A 206 0.19 2.93 -4.93
N THR A 207 -1.12 2.81 -4.83
CA THR A 207 -1.79 1.70 -4.11
C THR A 207 -1.67 0.38 -4.88
N GLU A 208 -1.80 0.41 -6.20
CA GLU A 208 -1.61 -0.77 -7.05
C GLU A 208 -0.17 -1.30 -6.93
N GLU A 209 0.82 -0.42 -7.03
CA GLU A 209 2.23 -0.79 -6.84
C GLU A 209 2.53 -1.33 -5.43
N GLN A 210 1.82 -0.85 -4.38
CA GLN A 210 1.95 -1.42 -3.03
C GLN A 210 1.48 -2.86 -2.97
N GLN A 211 0.34 -3.14 -3.60
CA GLN A 211 -0.24 -4.47 -3.57
C GLN A 211 0.71 -5.47 -4.21
N ASP A 212 1.25 -5.12 -5.39
CA ASP A 212 2.26 -5.93 -6.07
C ASP A 212 3.50 -6.13 -5.19
N TYR A 213 3.95 -5.07 -4.51
CA TYR A 213 5.12 -5.14 -3.65
C TYR A 213 4.91 -6.03 -2.40
N LEU A 214 3.73 -5.99 -1.79
CA LEU A 214 3.36 -6.87 -0.68
C LEU A 214 3.27 -8.32 -1.14
N ASP A 215 2.68 -8.56 -2.31
CA ASP A 215 2.59 -9.89 -2.91
C ASP A 215 3.98 -10.48 -3.13
N ASP A 216 4.94 -9.69 -3.65
CA ASP A 216 6.34 -10.12 -3.80
C ASP A 216 6.98 -10.50 -2.45
N ILE A 217 6.85 -9.67 -1.41
CA ILE A 217 7.39 -9.97 -0.08
C ILE A 217 6.84 -11.29 0.47
N PHE A 218 5.52 -11.47 0.38
CA PHE A 218 4.87 -12.65 0.92
C PHE A 218 5.22 -13.91 0.11
N ASN A 219 5.25 -13.81 -1.21
CA ASN A 219 5.63 -14.93 -2.08
C ASN A 219 7.08 -15.37 -1.82
N ASP A 220 8.02 -14.43 -1.74
CA ASP A 220 9.42 -14.72 -1.40
C ASP A 220 9.52 -15.46 -0.05
N LYS A 221 8.75 -15.02 0.95
CA LYS A 221 8.77 -15.64 2.27
C LYS A 221 8.13 -17.02 2.28
N ILE A 222 7.02 -17.20 1.56
CA ILE A 222 6.36 -18.49 1.41
C ILE A 222 7.31 -19.49 0.74
N ASP A 223 8.00 -19.08 -0.32
CA ASP A 223 8.96 -19.94 -1.02
C ASP A 223 10.14 -20.34 -0.13
N GLU A 224 10.65 -19.42 0.68
CA GLU A 224 11.68 -19.71 1.68
C GLU A 224 11.20 -20.76 2.70
N ILE A 225 9.98 -20.60 3.22
CA ILE A 225 9.38 -21.55 4.17
C ILE A 225 9.19 -22.92 3.53
N ILE A 226 8.66 -22.97 2.30
CA ILE A 226 8.47 -24.22 1.54
C ILE A 226 9.81 -24.93 1.35
N LYS A 227 10.86 -24.21 0.95
CA LYS A 227 12.18 -24.77 0.73
C LYS A 227 12.78 -25.34 2.03
N ASN A 228 12.68 -24.60 3.12
CA ASN A 228 13.15 -25.05 4.43
C ASN A 228 12.40 -26.29 4.93
N ASN A 229 11.08 -26.33 4.75
CA ASN A 229 10.28 -27.49 5.15
C ASN A 229 10.59 -28.72 4.30
N LYS A 230 10.81 -28.57 2.99
CA LYS A 230 11.27 -29.67 2.13
C LYS A 230 12.61 -30.25 2.59
N LYS A 231 13.56 -29.39 2.96
CA LYS A 231 14.86 -29.81 3.49
C LYS A 231 14.71 -30.60 4.79
N LYS A 232 13.94 -30.07 5.76
CA LYS A 232 13.65 -30.76 7.02
C LYS A 232 12.95 -32.10 6.82
N LEU A 233 12.02 -32.18 5.86
CA LEU A 233 11.33 -33.43 5.56
C LEU A 233 12.32 -34.49 5.05
N SER A 234 13.21 -34.12 4.13
CA SER A 234 14.28 -35.01 3.64
C SER A 234 15.20 -35.49 4.78
N GLU A 235 15.59 -34.59 5.68
CA GLU A 235 16.40 -34.95 6.86
C GLU A 235 15.67 -35.92 7.79
N VAL A 236 14.35 -35.79 7.95
CA VAL A 236 13.54 -36.72 8.75
C VAL A 236 13.43 -38.08 8.06
N GLU A 237 13.23 -38.12 6.75
CA GLU A 237 13.21 -39.38 5.98
C GLU A 237 14.54 -40.15 6.12
N GLU A 238 15.68 -39.45 6.04
CA GLU A 238 17.01 -40.06 6.27
C GLU A 238 17.16 -40.63 7.70
N ILE A 239 16.64 -39.92 8.71
CA ILE A 239 16.66 -40.40 10.10
C ILE A 239 15.79 -41.65 10.28
N GLU A 240 14.61 -41.70 9.66
CA GLU A 240 13.72 -42.87 9.70
C GLU A 240 14.40 -44.11 9.10
N GLU A 241 15.09 -43.95 7.96
CA GLU A 241 15.86 -45.04 7.33
C GLU A 241 16.97 -45.56 8.24
N LEU A 242 17.71 -44.67 8.92
CA LEU A 242 18.75 -45.05 9.87
C LEU A 242 18.19 -45.78 11.10
N ILE A 243 17.03 -45.35 11.61
CA ILE A 243 16.35 -46.00 12.74
C ILE A 243 15.94 -47.43 12.34
N ASP A 244 15.35 -47.59 11.16
CA ASP A 244 14.92 -48.91 10.67
C ASP A 244 16.09 -49.85 10.43
N SER A 245 17.21 -49.33 9.90
CA SER A 245 18.46 -50.11 9.76
C SER A 245 18.99 -50.56 11.12
N ASN A 246 19.12 -49.64 12.08
CA ASN A 246 19.61 -49.94 13.43
C ASN A 246 18.70 -50.93 14.17
N ARG A 247 17.37 -50.84 13.98
CA ARG A 247 16.42 -51.78 14.56
C ARG A 247 16.62 -53.20 14.02
N LYS A 248 16.85 -53.35 12.71
CA LYS A 248 17.14 -54.66 12.10
C LYS A 248 18.43 -55.28 12.65
N ASP A 249 19.49 -54.48 12.75
CA ASP A 249 20.77 -54.92 13.32
C ASP A 249 20.64 -55.34 14.78
N TYR A 250 19.85 -54.60 15.57
CA TYR A 250 19.58 -54.93 16.97
C TYR A 250 18.84 -56.27 17.11
N GLU A 251 17.74 -56.47 16.36
CA GLU A 251 16.99 -57.73 16.42
C GLU A 251 17.82 -58.92 15.92
N MET A 252 18.68 -58.72 14.92
CA MET A 252 19.63 -59.74 14.47
C MET A 252 20.59 -60.16 15.59
N LYS A 253 21.29 -59.20 16.22
CA LYS A 253 22.20 -59.48 17.33
C LYS A 253 21.51 -60.11 18.54
N LYS A 254 20.29 -59.68 18.84
CA LYS A 254 19.47 -60.25 19.91
C LYS A 254 19.12 -61.72 19.62
N SER A 255 18.80 -62.06 18.38
CA SER A 255 18.56 -63.44 17.94
C SER A 255 19.81 -64.30 18.11
N GLU A 256 20.98 -63.81 17.68
CA GLU A 256 22.27 -64.52 17.83
C GLU A 256 22.61 -64.81 19.31
N ILE A 257 22.41 -63.83 20.19
CA ILE A 257 22.63 -63.99 21.63
C ILE A 257 21.67 -65.04 22.21
N ASN A 258 20.38 -64.98 21.87
CA ASN A 258 19.40 -65.95 22.36
C ASN A 258 19.75 -67.38 21.92
N LEU A 259 20.16 -67.55 20.66
CA LEU A 259 20.58 -68.85 20.13
C LEU A 259 21.81 -69.39 20.88
N THR A 260 22.76 -68.50 21.22
CA THR A 260 23.93 -68.84 22.03
C THR A 260 23.53 -69.28 23.44
N ILE A 261 22.60 -68.56 24.08
CA ILE A 261 22.06 -68.91 25.40
C ILE A 261 21.41 -70.29 25.36
N ASP A 262 20.57 -70.57 24.36
CA ASP A 262 19.88 -71.85 24.20
C ASP A 262 20.86 -73.02 24.06
N ILE A 263 21.91 -72.85 23.25
CA ILE A 263 22.99 -73.83 23.11
C ILE A 263 23.67 -74.08 24.46
N CYS A 264 24.04 -73.03 25.20
CA CYS A 264 24.64 -73.17 26.52
C CYS A 264 23.72 -73.89 27.50
N GLN A 265 22.42 -73.59 27.49
CA GLN A 265 21.44 -74.25 28.35
C GLN A 265 21.28 -75.74 28.04
N LEU A 266 21.32 -76.13 26.77
CA LEU A 266 21.31 -77.53 26.34
C LEU A 266 22.56 -78.26 26.83
N ALA A 267 23.75 -77.69 26.62
CA ALA A 267 25.00 -78.27 27.09
C ALA A 267 25.02 -78.47 28.62
N VAL A 268 24.51 -77.48 29.38
CA VAL A 268 24.39 -77.59 30.85
C VAL A 268 23.41 -78.70 31.26
N LYS A 269 22.33 -78.92 30.51
CA LYS A 269 21.40 -80.05 30.77
C LYS A 269 22.07 -81.39 30.52
N GLU A 270 22.86 -81.53 29.46
CA GLU A 270 23.58 -82.78 29.16
C GLU A 270 24.66 -83.11 30.19
N ILE A 271 25.30 -82.11 30.80
CA ILE A 271 26.31 -82.31 31.85
C ILE A 271 25.69 -82.74 33.21
N LYS A 272 24.39 -82.52 33.41
CA LYS A 272 23.67 -82.83 34.67
C LYS A 272 22.96 -84.19 34.66
N LEU A 273 23.07 -84.97 33.58
CA LEU A 273 22.63 -86.37 33.46
C LEU A 273 23.80 -87.33 33.72
#